data_AF-A0A2T6J319-F1
#
_entry.id   AF-A0A2T6J319-F1
#
_cell.length_a   1.000
_cell.length_b   1.000
_cell.length_c   1.000
_cell.angle_alpha   90.00
_cell.angle_beta   90.00
_cell.angle_gamma   90.00
#
_symmetry.space_group_name_H-M   'P 1'
#
loop_
_entity.id
_entity.type
_entity.pdbx_description
1 polymer ?
#
loop_
_entity_poly.entity_id
_entity_poly.type
_entity_poly.pdbx_seq_one_letter_code
_entity_poly.pdbx_strand_id
1 'polypeptide(L)'
;MVFLSCLRLGGGPGRALCTPTFHGLSDGPYRRLKFALKPIRHDYRDVLVSADLRKLEETAQELLRGKETKRRAFWEIFSKRVKASAHMLSPSLMALIAKSFDVHDRDT
;
A
#
# COMPACT_ATOMS: atom_id res chain seq x y z
N MET A 1 51.36 26.30 -7.24
CA MET A 1 50.20 27.10 -6.80
C MET A 1 49.77 27.98 -7.96
N VAL A 2 48.47 28.27 -8.03
CA VAL A 2 47.70 29.00 -9.08
C VAL A 2 47.04 28.08 -10.10
N PHE A 3 45.71 27.96 -9.98
CA PHE A 3 44.79 28.14 -11.10
C PHE A 3 43.51 28.80 -10.57
N LEU A 4 43.38 30.09 -10.85
CA LEU A 4 42.10 30.77 -10.97
C LEU A 4 41.34 30.12 -12.14
N SER A 5 40.16 29.57 -11.87
CA SER A 5 39.11 29.50 -12.88
C SER A 5 37.81 29.97 -12.25
N CYS A 6 37.53 31.24 -12.50
CA CYS A 6 36.25 31.86 -12.21
C CYS A 6 35.25 31.28 -13.22
N LEU A 7 34.51 30.24 -12.85
CA LEU A 7 33.43 29.71 -13.69
C LEU A 7 32.23 30.66 -13.56
N ARG A 8 32.10 31.50 -14.58
CA ARG A 8 31.00 32.44 -14.78
C ARG A 8 29.66 31.72 -14.88
N LEU A 9 28.68 32.26 -14.13
CA LEU A 9 27.28 32.47 -14.49
C LEU A 9 26.48 31.25 -14.98
N GLY A 10 25.91 30.49 -14.04
CA GLY A 10 24.71 29.69 -14.26
C GLY A 10 23.51 30.36 -13.57
N GLY A 11 22.59 30.93 -14.35
CA GLY A 11 21.52 31.83 -13.90
C GLY A 11 20.49 31.18 -12.97
N GLY A 12 19.78 32.04 -12.22
CA GLY A 12 18.74 31.65 -11.27
C GLY A 12 17.56 30.86 -11.87
N PRO A 13 16.63 30.42 -11.01
CA PRO A 13 15.49 29.60 -11.42
C PRO A 13 14.64 30.31 -12.50
N GLY A 14 14.37 29.62 -13.62
CA GLY A 14 13.52 30.14 -14.71
C GLY A 14 14.14 30.17 -16.13
N ARG A 15 15.41 29.78 -16.32
CA ARG A 15 16.01 29.63 -17.66
C ARG A 15 15.89 28.20 -18.19
N ALA A 16 15.48 28.05 -19.46
CA ALA A 16 15.22 26.78 -20.14
C ALA A 16 16.45 25.86 -20.27
N LEU A 17 17.68 26.41 -20.21
CA LEU A 17 18.92 25.61 -20.21
C LEU A 17 19.23 24.98 -18.83
N CYS A 18 18.55 25.42 -17.77
CA CYS A 18 18.86 25.04 -16.38
C CYS A 18 17.82 24.08 -15.78
N THR A 19 16.79 23.70 -16.54
CA THR A 19 15.87 22.63 -16.15
C THR A 19 16.33 21.36 -16.85
N PRO A 20 17.08 20.46 -16.16
CA PRO A 20 17.45 19.19 -16.76
C PRO A 20 16.15 18.43 -17.04
N THR A 21 15.82 18.33 -18.31
CA THR A 21 14.76 17.47 -18.82
C THR A 21 15.10 16.05 -18.42
N PHE A 22 14.14 15.33 -17.83
CA PHE A 22 14.30 13.99 -17.27
C PHE A 22 14.59 12.99 -18.39
N HIS A 23 15.84 12.90 -18.79
CA HIS A 23 16.35 11.88 -19.69
C HIS A 23 17.10 10.87 -18.83
N GLY A 24 16.72 9.59 -18.93
CA GLY A 24 17.38 8.48 -18.23
C GLY A 24 18.77 8.17 -18.77
N LEU A 25 19.61 9.19 -18.97
CA LEU A 25 21.00 9.04 -19.34
C LEU A 25 21.79 8.51 -18.16
N SER A 26 22.69 7.56 -18.44
CA SER A 26 23.58 6.95 -17.45
C SER A 26 24.49 7.95 -16.74
N ASP A 27 24.62 9.20 -17.20
CA ASP A 27 25.57 10.18 -16.67
C ASP A 27 24.92 11.44 -16.08
N GLY A 28 23.62 11.36 -15.75
CA GLY A 28 22.90 12.47 -15.14
C GLY A 28 23.23 12.66 -13.64
N PRO A 29 23.15 13.89 -13.10
CA PRO A 29 23.35 14.18 -11.67
C PRO A 29 22.36 13.43 -10.75
N TYR A 30 21.27 12.91 -11.32
CA TYR A 30 20.26 12.10 -10.63
C TYR A 30 20.60 10.60 -10.55
N ARG A 31 21.71 10.12 -11.14
CA ARG A 31 22.11 8.70 -11.16
C ARG A 31 22.24 8.09 -9.75
N ARG A 32 22.57 8.91 -8.74
CA ARG A 32 22.78 8.47 -7.35
C ARG A 32 21.56 8.68 -6.45
N LEU A 33 20.49 9.30 -6.95
CA LEU A 33 19.25 9.49 -6.20
C LEU A 33 18.44 8.20 -6.22
N LYS A 34 18.66 7.35 -5.22
CA LYS A 34 17.74 6.24 -4.91
C LYS A 34 16.55 6.83 -4.18
N PHE A 35 15.36 6.79 -4.78
CA PHE A 35 14.14 7.13 -4.07
C PHE A 35 13.96 6.14 -2.91
N ALA A 36 14.09 6.62 -1.67
CA ALA A 36 13.73 5.84 -0.50
C ALA A 36 12.20 5.79 -0.42
N LEU A 37 11.59 4.84 -1.14
CA LEU A 37 10.16 4.60 -1.07
C LEU A 37 9.82 4.21 0.38
N LYS A 38 8.86 4.93 0.98
CA LYS A 38 8.32 4.50 2.27
C LYS A 38 7.63 3.15 2.06
N PRO A 39 7.79 2.20 3.01
CA PRO A 39 7.06 0.95 2.95
C PRO A 39 5.55 1.24 2.89
N ILE A 40 4.85 0.54 2.00
CA ILE A 40 3.41 0.69 1.82
C ILE A 40 2.72 0.29 3.13
N ARG A 41 1.95 1.21 3.70
CA ARG A 41 1.16 0.93 4.89
C ARG A 41 -0.09 0.16 4.46
N HIS A 42 -0.23 -1.08 4.91
CA HIS A 42 -1.46 -1.84 4.73
C HIS A 42 -2.46 -1.47 5.83
N ASP A 43 -3.00 -0.25 5.76
CA ASP A 43 -4.09 0.15 6.65
C ASP A 43 -5.35 -0.61 6.19
N TYR A 44 -5.71 -1.68 6.92
CA TYR A 44 -6.84 -2.56 6.57
C TYR A 44 -8.18 -1.82 6.39
N ARG A 45 -8.32 -0.63 6.97
CA ARG A 45 -9.48 0.24 6.74
C ARG A 45 -9.64 0.56 5.26
N ASP A 46 -8.55 0.88 4.58
CA ASP A 46 -8.62 1.31 3.18
C ASP A 46 -8.66 0.11 2.23
N VAL A 47 -8.08 -1.03 2.64
CA VAL A 47 -8.07 -2.27 1.83
C VAL A 47 -9.40 -3.01 1.90
N LEU A 48 -10.05 -3.09 3.08
CA LEU A 48 -11.27 -3.88 3.25
C LEU A 48 -12.57 -3.11 2.97
N VAL A 49 -12.57 -1.78 3.08
CA VAL A 49 -13.76 -0.97 2.76
C VAL A 49 -14.16 -1.12 1.29
N SER A 50 -13.17 -1.24 0.39
CA SER A 50 -13.37 -1.43 -1.05
C SER A 50 -13.09 -2.87 -1.53
N ALA A 51 -12.94 -3.84 -0.62
CA ALA A 51 -12.52 -5.20 -0.97
C ALA A 51 -13.55 -5.96 -1.81
N ASP A 52 -13.08 -6.66 -2.84
CA ASP A 52 -13.86 -7.64 -3.61
C ASP A 52 -14.03 -8.98 -2.88
N LEU A 53 -14.91 -9.85 -3.39
CA LEU A 53 -15.15 -11.19 -2.83
C LEU A 53 -13.88 -12.03 -2.73
N ARG A 54 -13.00 -11.97 -3.75
CA ARG A 54 -11.71 -12.68 -3.74
C ARG A 54 -10.83 -12.22 -2.57
N LYS A 55 -10.84 -10.91 -2.31
CA LYS A 55 -10.06 -10.34 -1.21
C LYS A 55 -10.64 -10.73 0.15
N LEU A 56 -11.96 -10.85 0.27
CA LEU A 56 -12.60 -11.38 1.49
C LEU A 56 -12.21 -12.85 1.74
N GLU A 57 -12.15 -13.66 0.69
CA GLU A 57 -11.70 -15.06 0.77
C GLU A 57 -10.23 -15.16 1.20
N GLU A 58 -9.34 -14.44 0.51
CA GLU A 58 -7.92 -14.40 0.87
C GLU A 58 -7.73 -13.97 2.33
N THR A 59 -8.45 -12.93 2.76
CA THR A 59 -8.37 -12.41 4.13
C THR A 59 -8.84 -13.46 5.13
N ALA A 60 -9.95 -14.16 4.86
CA ALA A 60 -10.44 -15.21 5.74
C ALA A 60 -9.48 -16.41 5.80
N GLN A 61 -8.85 -16.78 4.68
CA GLN A 61 -7.80 -17.80 4.65
C GLN A 61 -6.55 -17.36 5.43
N GLU A 62 -6.13 -16.09 5.30
CA GLU A 62 -5.03 -15.51 6.07
C GLU A 62 -5.32 -15.53 7.58
N LEU A 63 -6.55 -15.21 7.99
CA LEU A 63 -6.98 -15.25 9.40
C LEU A 63 -6.98 -16.68 9.97
N LEU A 64 -7.26 -17.70 9.14
CA LEU A 64 -7.19 -19.09 9.56
C LEU A 64 -5.75 -19.62 9.62
N ARG A 65 -4.86 -19.12 8.76
CA ARG A 65 -3.44 -19.51 8.71
C ARG A 65 -2.59 -18.78 9.77
N GLY A 66 -2.88 -17.50 9.99
CA GLY A 66 -2.12 -16.62 10.86
C GLY A 66 -2.74 -16.55 12.26
N LYS A 67 -1.91 -16.79 13.29
CA LYS A 67 -2.30 -16.57 14.70
C LYS A 67 -2.21 -15.10 15.13
N GLU A 68 -2.03 -14.17 14.20
CA GLU A 68 -1.90 -12.76 14.54
C GLU A 68 -3.25 -12.17 14.95
N THR A 69 -3.32 -11.67 16.18
CA THR A 69 -4.49 -10.96 16.69
C THR A 69 -4.63 -9.62 15.99
N LYS A 70 -5.67 -9.46 15.18
CA LYS A 70 -6.02 -8.17 14.55
C LYS A 70 -6.75 -7.26 15.55
N ARG A 71 -6.65 -5.94 15.33
CA ARG A 71 -7.32 -4.92 16.16
C ARG A 71 -8.84 -5.01 16.02
N ARG A 72 -9.59 -4.54 17.03
CA ARG A 72 -11.07 -4.48 16.99
C ARG A 72 -11.63 -3.78 15.74
N ALA A 73 -11.05 -2.64 15.35
CA ALA A 73 -11.48 -1.88 14.18
C ALA A 73 -11.41 -2.69 12.86
N PHE A 74 -10.48 -3.65 12.76
CA PHE A 74 -10.40 -4.54 11.61
C PHE A 74 -11.66 -5.43 11.52
N TRP A 75 -12.04 -6.06 12.62
CA TRP A 75 -13.21 -6.95 12.69
C TRP A 75 -14.53 -6.22 12.43
N GLU A 76 -14.64 -4.98 12.90
CA GLU A 76 -15.80 -4.12 12.62
C GLU A 76 -15.93 -3.80 11.13
N ILE A 77 -14.82 -3.51 10.44
CA ILE A 77 -14.83 -3.22 9.00
C ILE A 77 -15.08 -4.49 8.20
N PHE A 78 -14.42 -5.59 8.58
CA PHE A 78 -14.57 -6.88 7.92
C PHE A 78 -16.01 -7.38 8.01
N SER A 79 -16.63 -7.38 9.20
CA SER A 79 -18.03 -7.77 9.38
C SER A 79 -19.01 -6.87 8.61
N LYS A 80 -18.80 -5.54 8.60
CA LYS A 80 -19.61 -4.61 7.80
C LYS A 80 -19.51 -4.93 6.31
N ARG A 81 -18.30 -5.21 5.80
CA ARG A 81 -18.10 -5.53 4.38
C ARG A 81 -18.73 -6.88 4.01
N VAL A 82 -18.57 -7.90 4.83
CA VAL A 82 -19.20 -9.22 4.64
C VAL A 82 -20.73 -9.08 4.58
N LYS A 83 -21.33 -8.33 5.52
CA LYS A 83 -22.77 -8.06 5.52
C LYS A 83 -23.23 -7.33 4.27
N ALA A 84 -22.49 -6.32 3.82
CA ALA A 84 -22.81 -5.59 2.58
C ALA A 84 -22.77 -6.51 1.34
N SER A 85 -21.82 -7.44 1.30
CA SER A 85 -21.64 -8.38 0.19
C SER A 85 -22.40 -9.69 0.35
N ALA A 86 -23.25 -9.84 1.38
CA ALA A 86 -23.87 -11.11 1.76
C ALA A 86 -24.65 -11.78 0.61
N HIS A 87 -25.29 -10.98 -0.24
CA HIS A 87 -26.06 -11.44 -1.40
C HIS A 87 -25.20 -12.08 -2.51
N MET A 88 -23.89 -11.83 -2.53
CA MET A 88 -22.97 -12.39 -3.54
C MET A 88 -22.09 -13.51 -2.98
N LEU A 89 -22.20 -13.82 -1.69
CA LEU A 89 -21.36 -14.84 -1.05
C LEU A 89 -21.84 -16.24 -1.40
N SER A 90 -20.93 -17.08 -1.86
CA SER A 90 -21.18 -18.52 -1.97
C SER A 90 -21.29 -19.13 -0.57
N PRO A 91 -22.04 -20.24 -0.39
CA PRO A 91 -22.15 -20.93 0.90
C PRO A 91 -20.80 -21.38 1.46
N SER A 92 -19.87 -21.80 0.59
CA SER A 92 -18.52 -22.20 0.98
C SER A 92 -17.70 -21.05 1.55
N LEU A 93 -17.77 -19.88 0.91
CA LEU A 93 -17.08 -18.68 1.39
C LEU A 93 -17.70 -18.17 2.69
N MET A 94 -19.03 -18.22 2.81
CA MET A 94 -19.75 -17.88 4.04
C MET A 94 -19.27 -18.74 5.22
N ALA A 95 -19.17 -20.05 5.03
CA ALA A 95 -18.67 -20.98 6.04
C ALA A 95 -17.21 -20.71 6.42
N LEU A 96 -16.37 -20.37 5.44
CA LEU A 96 -14.96 -20.04 5.68
C LEU A 96 -14.81 -18.76 6.50
N ILE A 97 -15.61 -17.74 6.18
CA ILE A 97 -15.67 -16.49 6.93
C ILE A 97 -16.19 -16.75 8.36
N ALA A 98 -17.31 -17.46 8.53
CA ALA A 98 -17.84 -17.80 9.85
C ALA A 98 -16.80 -18.50 10.73
N LYS A 99 -16.13 -19.53 10.18
CA LYS A 99 -15.03 -20.23 10.85
C LYS A 99 -13.91 -19.28 11.30
N SER A 100 -13.60 -18.25 10.51
CA SER A 100 -12.58 -17.26 10.87
C SER A 100 -13.00 -16.31 11.98
N PHE A 101 -14.31 -16.08 12.20
CA PHE A 101 -14.78 -15.35 13.37
C PHE A 101 -14.79 -16.24 14.62
N ASP A 102 -15.24 -17.50 14.48
CA ASP A 102 -15.26 -18.51 15.55
C ASP A 102 -13.86 -18.72 16.14
N VAL A 103 -12.85 -18.94 15.29
CA VAL A 103 -11.46 -19.22 15.72
C VAL A 103 -10.84 -18.04 16.50
N HIS A 104 -11.33 -16.82 16.29
CA HIS A 104 -10.79 -15.61 16.91
C HIS A 104 -11.68 -15.08 18.05
N ASP A 105 -12.72 -15.82 18.44
CA ASP A 105 -13.72 -15.42 19.45
C ASP A 105 -14.33 -14.03 19.16
N ARG A 106 -14.72 -13.78 17.89
CA ARG A 106 -15.23 -12.47 17.41
C ARG A 106 -16.70 -12.48 16.98
N ASP A 107 -17.49 -13.42 17.46
CA ASP A 107 -18.91 -13.59 17.07
C ASP A 107 -19.90 -12.70 17.84
N THR A 108 -19.43 -11.90 18.81
CA THR A 108 -20.24 -10.95 19.60
C THR A 108 -20.44 -9.61 18.91
#